data_AF-A0A8S9SUR3-F1
#
_entry.id   AF-A0A8S9SUR3-F1
#
_cell.length_a   1.000
_cell.length_b   1.000
_cell.length_c   1.000
_cell.angle_alpha   90.00
_cell.angle_beta   90.00
_cell.angle_gamma   90.00
#
_symmetry.space_group_name_H-M   'P 1'
#
loop_
_entity.id
_entity.type
_entity.pdbx_description
1 polymer ?
#
loop_
_entity_poly.entity_id
_entity_poly.type
_entity_poly.pdbx_seq_one_letter_code
_entity_poly.pdbx_strand_id
1 'polypeptide(L)'
;MEESQAISLDNTYMVDGSWISIAHFSGRGWVWMDSLGKIQLIGMQNLRRRETALHSEVEALRWAIESMLQHSSCQNFGTDCNDLITMIKESHARPSFATELETTKTLKIYFPDFKISHIPRVHNEISDFLAKSGRSFHKELCYISCYISCSIPVLLPRPP
;
A
#
# COMPACT_ATOMS: atom_id res chain seq x y z
N MET A 1 -27.66 -6.15 -20.96
CA MET A 1 -27.80 -6.00 -19.50
C MET A 1 -26.42 -6.23 -18.94
N GLU A 2 -25.64 -5.16 -18.94
CA GLU A 2 -24.24 -5.18 -18.52
C GLU A 2 -24.29 -4.92 -17.02
N GLU A 3 -24.12 -5.97 -16.22
CA GLU A 3 -23.93 -5.80 -14.77
C GLU A 3 -22.63 -5.03 -14.59
N SER A 4 -22.76 -3.72 -14.41
CA SER A 4 -21.74 -2.92 -13.74
C SER A 4 -21.63 -3.49 -12.33
N GLN A 5 -20.74 -4.46 -12.14
CA GLN A 5 -20.28 -4.83 -10.83
C GLN A 5 -19.60 -3.59 -10.26
N ALA A 6 -20.39 -2.77 -9.56
CA ALA A 6 -19.88 -1.82 -8.61
C ALA A 6 -19.11 -2.66 -7.61
N ILE A 7 -17.78 -2.71 -7.78
CA ILE A 7 -16.89 -3.24 -6.76
C ILE A 7 -17.13 -2.31 -5.59
N SER A 8 -17.95 -2.73 -4.64
CA SER A 8 -18.06 -2.04 -3.37
C SER A 8 -16.64 -2.01 -2.83
N LEU A 9 -16.01 -0.84 -2.81
CA LEU A 9 -14.72 -0.61 -2.14
C LEU A 9 -15.01 -0.64 -0.63
N ASP A 10 -15.50 -1.78 -0.16
CA ASP A 10 -15.82 -2.03 1.22
C ASP A 10 -14.51 -2.03 1.97
N ASN A 11 -14.27 -0.98 2.75
CA ASN A 11 -13.24 -0.95 3.78
C ASN A 11 -11.90 -1.49 3.27
N THR A 12 -11.19 -0.76 2.41
CA THR A 12 -10.03 -1.28 1.65
C THR A 12 -8.81 -0.37 1.81
N TYR A 13 -7.64 -1.00 1.97
CA TYR A 13 -6.34 -0.33 1.85
C TYR A 13 -5.88 -0.35 0.40
N MET A 14 -5.67 0.82 -0.17
CA MET A 14 -5.14 0.96 -1.52
C MET A 14 -3.67 1.32 -1.42
N VAL A 15 -2.81 0.63 -2.14
CA VAL A 15 -1.35 0.72 -1.98
C VAL A 15 -0.68 1.02 -3.32
N ASP A 16 0.40 1.79 -3.28
CA ASP A 16 1.23 2.07 -4.45
C ASP A 16 2.70 2.31 -4.08
N GLY A 17 3.59 1.81 -4.93
CA GLY A 17 5.03 2.00 -4.87
C GLY A 17 5.54 2.92 -5.96
N SER A 18 6.34 3.92 -5.58
CA SER A 18 6.94 4.86 -6.54
C SER A 18 8.44 4.70 -6.65
N TRP A 19 8.91 4.43 -7.86
CA TRP A 19 10.32 4.20 -8.15
C TRP A 19 10.72 4.84 -9.48
N ILE A 20 11.91 5.44 -9.53
CA ILE A 20 12.60 5.82 -10.77
C ILE A 20 14.09 5.55 -10.61
N SER A 21 14.77 5.19 -11.71
CA SER A 21 16.18 4.77 -11.69
C SER A 21 17.15 5.84 -11.19
N ILE A 22 16.81 7.12 -11.40
CA ILE A 22 17.67 8.28 -11.07
C ILE A 22 17.41 8.89 -9.69
N ALA A 23 16.36 8.45 -8.97
CA ALA A 23 16.03 9.00 -7.66
C ALA A 23 16.93 8.43 -6.56
N HIS A 24 17.15 9.21 -5.51
CA HIS A 24 17.87 8.73 -4.32
C HIS A 24 17.00 7.87 -3.41
N PHE A 25 15.68 8.10 -3.47
CA PHE A 25 14.68 7.41 -2.68
C PHE A 25 13.67 6.70 -3.59
N SER A 26 13.07 5.64 -3.08
CA SER A 26 11.77 5.12 -3.52
C SER A 26 10.70 5.64 -2.56
N GLY A 27 9.49 5.86 -3.06
CA GLY A 27 8.35 6.23 -2.24
C GLY A 27 7.37 5.08 -2.11
N ARG A 28 6.63 5.05 -1.00
CA ARG A 28 5.51 4.15 -0.78
C ARG A 28 4.34 4.93 -0.21
N GLY A 29 3.17 4.65 -0.73
CA GLY A 29 1.94 5.34 -0.37
C GLY A 29 0.81 4.34 -0.16
N TRP A 30 -0.06 4.64 0.80
CA TRP A 30 -1.32 3.93 0.94
C TRP A 30 -2.42 4.84 1.46
N VAL A 31 -3.65 4.51 1.13
CA VAL A 31 -4.86 5.13 1.69
C VAL A 31 -5.80 4.04 2.17
N TRP A 32 -6.41 4.26 3.33
CA TRP A 32 -7.50 3.46 3.83
C TRP A 32 -8.81 4.22 3.64
N MET A 33 -9.75 3.62 2.91
CA MET A 33 -11.12 4.11 2.79
C MET A 33 -12.09 3.17 3.48
N ASP A 34 -13.08 3.72 4.18
CA ASP A 34 -14.19 2.96 4.74
C ASP A 34 -15.18 2.51 3.65
N SER A 35 -16.19 1.75 4.03
CA SER A 35 -17.23 1.27 3.10
C SER A 35 -18.11 2.38 2.50
N LEU A 36 -18.00 3.62 2.99
CA LEU A 36 -18.69 4.78 2.42
C LEU A 36 -17.79 5.55 1.44
N GLY A 37 -16.59 5.04 1.14
CA GLY A 37 -15.60 5.69 0.29
C GLY A 37 -14.93 6.89 0.95
N LYS A 38 -15.06 7.05 2.28
CA LYS A 38 -14.42 8.15 3.00
C LYS A 38 -13.01 7.73 3.42
N ILE A 39 -12.04 8.59 3.13
CA ILE A 39 -10.66 8.43 3.57
C ILE A 39 -10.61 8.51 5.10
N GLN A 40 -10.07 7.47 5.73
CA GLN A 40 -9.89 7.37 7.17
C GLN A 40 -8.43 7.63 7.57
N LEU A 41 -7.50 7.08 6.79
CA LEU A 41 -6.07 7.13 7.09
C LEU A 41 -5.26 7.16 5.79
N ILE A 42 -4.17 7.91 5.77
CA ILE A 42 -3.20 7.91 4.69
C ILE A 42 -1.80 7.69 5.25
N GLY A 43 -0.98 7.01 4.46
CA GLY A 43 0.45 6.84 4.70
C GLY A 43 1.25 7.31 3.50
N MET A 44 2.29 8.11 3.77
CA MET A 44 3.34 8.47 2.83
C MET A 44 4.71 8.27 3.48
N GLN A 45 5.58 7.47 2.87
CA GLN A 45 6.93 7.27 3.35
C GLN A 45 7.90 7.15 2.18
N ASN A 46 9.16 7.48 2.44
CA ASN A 46 10.25 7.14 1.55
C ASN A 46 11.24 6.19 2.20
N LEU A 47 11.96 5.48 1.34
CA LEU A 47 13.03 4.56 1.69
C LEU A 47 14.18 4.80 0.73
N ARG A 48 15.41 4.43 1.11
CA ARG A 48 16.54 4.39 0.16
C ARG A 48 16.11 3.62 -1.09
N ARG A 49 16.50 4.13 -2.27
CA ARG A 49 16.04 3.59 -3.56
C ARG A 49 16.21 2.06 -3.59
N ARG A 50 15.09 1.37 -3.83
CA ARG A 50 15.06 -0.08 -4.07
C ARG A 50 15.59 -0.46 -5.45
N GLU A 51 15.80 -1.75 -5.68
CA GLU A 51 16.37 -2.25 -6.94
C GLU A 51 15.42 -2.07 -8.12
N THR A 52 14.12 -2.31 -7.92
CA THR A 52 13.11 -2.27 -8.98
C THR A 52 11.82 -1.57 -8.52
N ALA A 53 10.97 -1.21 -9.48
CA ALA A 53 9.62 -0.71 -9.20
C ALA A 53 8.81 -1.71 -8.37
N LEU A 54 8.86 -3.00 -8.73
CA LEU A 54 8.15 -4.05 -7.99
C LEU A 54 8.57 -4.16 -6.52
N HIS A 55 9.85 -3.96 -6.18
CA HIS A 55 10.25 -3.90 -4.76
C HIS A 55 9.57 -2.74 -4.01
N SER A 56 9.32 -1.63 -4.68
CA SER A 56 8.63 -0.49 -4.06
C SER A 56 7.15 -0.78 -3.83
N GLU A 57 6.50 -1.52 -4.75
CA GLU A 57 5.12 -2.00 -4.60
C GLU A 57 4.97 -2.96 -3.41
N VAL A 58 5.90 -3.91 -3.28
CA VAL A 58 5.94 -4.85 -2.15
C VAL A 58 6.08 -4.13 -0.83
N GLU A 59 7.00 -3.18 -0.75
CA GLU A 59 7.23 -2.38 0.46
C GLU A 59 6.04 -1.49 0.81
N ALA A 60 5.27 -1.05 -0.18
CA ALA A 60 4.02 -0.33 0.04
C ALA A 60 2.95 -1.25 0.64
N LEU A 61 2.76 -2.45 0.08
CA LEU A 61 1.84 -3.44 0.61
C LEU A 61 2.22 -3.85 2.05
N ARG A 62 3.49 -4.16 2.29
CA ARG A 62 3.99 -4.52 3.62
C ARG A 62 3.67 -3.43 4.64
N TRP A 63 3.96 -2.18 4.30
CA TRP A 63 3.72 -1.06 5.20
C TRP A 63 2.24 -0.80 5.46
N ALA A 64 1.39 -0.99 4.45
CA ALA A 64 -0.06 -0.91 4.63
C ALA A 64 -0.57 -1.98 5.60
N ILE A 65 -0.01 -3.20 5.57
CA ILE A 65 -0.40 -4.27 6.51
C ILE A 65 0.09 -3.97 7.94
N GLU A 66 1.31 -3.46 8.08
CA GLU A 66 1.83 -3.00 9.38
C GLU A 66 0.97 -1.86 9.96
N SER A 67 0.45 -0.99 9.10
CA SER A 67 -0.42 0.12 9.49
C SER A 67 -1.85 -0.34 9.82
N MET A 68 -2.37 -1.28 9.03
CA MET A 68 -3.64 -1.96 9.28
C MET A 68 -3.65 -2.58 10.67
N LEU A 69 -2.61 -3.35 11.04
CA LEU A 69 -2.46 -3.98 12.35
C LEU A 69 -2.63 -3.02 13.53
N GLN A 70 -2.24 -1.75 13.34
CA GLN A 70 -2.26 -0.73 14.39
C GLN A 70 -3.60 0.03 14.43
N HIS A 71 -4.34 0.07 13.32
CA HIS A 71 -5.41 1.05 13.14
C HIS A 71 -6.76 0.48 12.68
N SER A 72 -6.84 -0.79 12.25
CA SER A 72 -8.09 -1.37 11.75
C SER A 72 -8.11 -2.91 11.76
N SER A 73 -9.28 -3.52 11.71
CA SER A 73 -9.46 -4.96 11.46
C SER A 73 -9.67 -5.33 9.98
N CYS A 74 -9.63 -4.33 9.08
CA CYS A 74 -9.75 -4.53 7.64
C CYS A 74 -8.63 -5.44 7.12
N GLN A 75 -8.91 -6.37 6.21
CA GLN A 75 -7.88 -7.21 5.55
C GLN A 75 -8.01 -7.18 4.01
N ASN A 76 -8.67 -6.16 3.47
CA ASN A 76 -8.86 -5.96 2.04
C ASN A 76 -7.82 -4.97 1.50
N PHE A 77 -7.10 -5.38 0.46
CA PHE A 77 -6.06 -4.61 -0.19
C PHE A 77 -6.32 -4.46 -1.69
N GLY A 78 -6.00 -3.29 -2.23
CA GLY A 78 -6.08 -2.95 -3.65
C GLY A 78 -4.76 -2.40 -4.18
N THR A 79 -4.35 -2.86 -5.36
CA THR A 79 -3.19 -2.32 -6.11
C THR A 79 -3.50 -2.33 -7.61
N ASP A 80 -2.94 -1.39 -8.36
CA ASP A 80 -2.96 -1.40 -9.84
C ASP A 80 -1.79 -2.20 -10.45
N CYS A 81 -0.92 -2.77 -9.60
CA CYS A 81 0.21 -3.58 -10.02
C CYS A 81 -0.16 -5.07 -10.13
N ASN A 82 -0.42 -5.55 -11.35
CA ASN A 82 -0.66 -6.98 -11.61
C ASN A 82 0.54 -7.87 -11.26
N ASP A 83 1.76 -7.38 -11.47
CA ASP A 83 2.98 -8.11 -11.11
C ASP A 83 3.06 -8.40 -9.61
N LEU A 84 2.62 -7.45 -8.77
CA LEU A 84 2.53 -7.65 -7.33
C LEU A 84 1.50 -8.74 -7.01
N ILE A 85 0.30 -8.68 -7.59
CA ILE A 85 -0.75 -9.68 -7.35
C ILE A 85 -0.28 -11.09 -7.75
N THR A 86 0.31 -11.22 -8.94
CA THR A 86 0.88 -12.49 -9.41
C THR A 86 1.95 -12.98 -8.45
N MET A 87 2.85 -12.10 -8.00
CA MET A 87 3.90 -12.46 -7.06
C MET A 87 3.37 -12.94 -5.70
N ILE A 88 2.31 -12.31 -5.18
CA ILE A 88 1.68 -12.70 -3.91
C ILE A 88 0.92 -14.03 -4.04
N LYS A 89 0.33 -14.30 -5.21
CA LYS A 89 -0.38 -15.57 -5.50
C LYS A 89 0.60 -16.72 -5.79
N GLU A 90 1.64 -16.46 -6.55
CA GLU A 90 2.61 -17.43 -7.06
C GLU A 90 3.97 -17.29 -6.37
N SER A 91 3.95 -17.26 -5.03
CA SER A 91 5.10 -17.00 -4.16
C SER A 91 6.24 -18.05 -4.24
N HIS A 92 6.23 -18.96 -5.20
CA HIS A 92 7.30 -19.96 -5.41
C HIS A 92 8.12 -19.68 -6.68
N ALA A 93 7.69 -18.76 -7.54
CA ALA A 93 8.24 -18.59 -8.89
C ALA A 93 9.28 -17.45 -9.04
N ARG A 94 9.56 -16.65 -7.99
CA ARG A 94 10.48 -15.49 -8.08
C ARG A 94 11.58 -15.51 -7.00
N PRO A 95 12.73 -16.17 -7.26
CA PRO A 95 13.83 -16.28 -6.30
C PRO A 95 14.46 -14.94 -5.89
N SER A 96 14.43 -13.93 -6.78
CA SER A 96 14.98 -12.60 -6.49
C SER A 96 14.20 -11.80 -5.46
N PHE A 97 13.00 -12.28 -5.08
CA PHE A 97 12.15 -11.67 -4.07
C PHE A 97 11.96 -12.61 -2.87
N ALA A 98 12.87 -13.57 -2.64
CA ALA A 98 12.67 -14.61 -1.63
C ALA A 98 12.39 -14.03 -0.23
N THR A 99 13.14 -13.01 0.20
CA THR A 99 12.96 -12.38 1.52
C THR A 99 11.66 -11.58 1.60
N GLU A 100 11.29 -10.90 0.52
CA GLU A 100 10.03 -10.18 0.34
C GLU A 100 8.82 -11.14 0.34
N LEU A 101 8.96 -12.30 -0.28
CA LEU A 101 7.96 -13.37 -0.32
C LEU A 101 7.80 -14.07 1.02
N GLU A 102 8.86 -14.25 1.81
CA GLU A 102 8.74 -14.77 3.17
C GLU A 102 7.84 -13.86 4.00
N THR A 103 7.98 -12.54 3.85
CA THR A 103 7.06 -11.58 4.46
C THR A 103 5.62 -11.85 4.00
N THR A 104 5.39 -12.13 2.71
CA THR A 104 4.06 -12.49 2.18
C THR A 104 3.48 -13.78 2.76
N LYS A 105 4.29 -14.82 2.94
CA LYS A 105 3.84 -16.08 3.57
C LYS A 105 3.45 -15.86 5.02
N THR A 106 4.28 -15.11 5.76
CA THR A 106 3.99 -14.64 7.11
C THR A 106 2.65 -13.90 7.12
N LEU A 107 2.44 -12.94 6.20
CA LEU A 107 1.18 -12.20 6.08
C LEU A 107 -0.04 -13.12 5.94
N LYS A 108 0.00 -14.14 5.06
CA LYS A 108 -1.12 -15.09 4.92
C LYS A 108 -1.37 -15.95 6.18
N ILE A 109 -0.34 -16.20 6.99
CA ILE A 109 -0.47 -16.97 8.24
C ILE A 109 -1.10 -16.13 9.35
N TYR A 110 -0.69 -14.85 9.48
CA TYR A 110 -1.21 -13.96 10.51
C TYR A 110 -2.57 -13.35 10.15
N PHE A 111 -2.94 -13.31 8.87
CA PHE A 111 -4.14 -12.67 8.34
C PHE A 111 -4.98 -13.65 7.51
N PRO A 112 -5.84 -14.47 8.15
CA PRO A 112 -6.58 -15.53 7.48
C PRO A 112 -7.59 -15.00 6.46
N ASP A 113 -8.04 -13.74 6.60
CA ASP A 113 -8.98 -13.10 5.68
C ASP A 113 -8.30 -12.15 4.69
N PHE A 114 -6.97 -12.23 4.56
CA PHE A 114 -6.20 -11.40 3.64
C PHE A 114 -6.70 -11.54 2.20
N LYS A 115 -7.14 -10.43 1.62
CA LYS A 115 -7.58 -10.33 0.23
C LYS A 115 -6.81 -9.21 -0.46
N ILE A 116 -6.17 -9.52 -1.59
CA ILE A 116 -5.58 -8.53 -2.47
C ILE A 116 -6.22 -8.62 -3.86
N SER A 117 -6.66 -7.48 -4.38
CA SER A 117 -7.36 -7.38 -5.67
C SER A 117 -6.73 -6.34 -6.57
N HIS A 118 -6.90 -6.53 -7.88
CA HIS A 118 -6.49 -5.54 -8.86
C HIS A 118 -7.51 -4.41 -8.90
N ILE A 119 -7.03 -3.17 -8.83
CA ILE A 119 -7.83 -1.97 -9.03
C ILE A 119 -7.30 -1.19 -10.24
N PRO A 120 -8.16 -0.60 -11.07
CA PRO A 120 -7.70 0.30 -12.13
C PRO A 120 -6.87 1.45 -11.56
N ARG A 121 -5.82 1.86 -12.27
CA ARG A 121 -4.95 2.98 -11.86
C ARG A 121 -5.72 4.28 -11.57
N VAL A 122 -6.78 4.55 -12.33
CA VAL A 122 -7.69 5.69 -12.14
C VAL A 122 -8.41 5.68 -10.78
N HIS A 123 -8.50 4.52 -10.14
CA HIS A 123 -9.02 4.41 -8.79
C HIS A 123 -7.89 4.50 -7.75
N ASN A 124 -6.63 4.18 -8.09
CA ASN A 124 -5.47 4.20 -7.19
C ASN A 124 -4.72 5.56 -7.13
N GLU A 125 -5.32 6.65 -7.62
CA GLU A 125 -4.63 7.94 -7.80
C GLU A 125 -4.10 8.53 -6.48
N ILE A 126 -4.79 8.32 -5.37
CA ILE A 126 -4.39 8.85 -4.06
C ILE A 126 -3.10 8.18 -3.59
N SER A 127 -3.03 6.85 -3.63
CA SER A 127 -1.83 6.12 -3.23
C SER A 127 -0.66 6.41 -4.15
N ASP A 128 -0.89 6.50 -5.46
CA ASP A 128 0.11 6.90 -6.45
C ASP A 128 0.66 8.30 -6.18
N PHE A 129 -0.22 9.26 -5.86
CA PHE A 129 0.20 10.60 -5.45
C PHE A 129 1.05 10.59 -4.17
N LEU A 130 0.62 9.85 -3.14
CA LEU A 130 1.35 9.74 -1.87
C LEU A 130 2.72 9.11 -2.07
N ALA A 131 2.81 8.04 -2.86
CA ALA A 131 4.06 7.36 -3.15
C ALA A 131 5.01 8.27 -3.95
N LYS A 132 4.52 8.95 -4.99
CA LYS A 132 5.31 9.92 -5.76
C LYS A 132 5.79 11.09 -4.91
N SER A 133 4.92 11.59 -4.05
CA SER A 133 5.23 12.68 -3.12
C SER A 133 6.33 12.25 -2.15
N GLY A 134 6.18 11.09 -1.49
CA GLY A 134 7.19 10.53 -0.59
C GLY A 134 8.56 10.41 -1.27
N ARG A 135 8.59 9.85 -2.48
CA ARG A 135 9.82 9.72 -3.28
C ARG A 135 10.52 11.05 -3.54
N SER A 136 9.77 12.13 -3.74
CA SER A 136 10.30 13.44 -4.10
C SER A 136 11.02 14.15 -2.95
N PHE A 137 10.82 13.73 -1.70
CA PHE A 137 11.50 14.33 -0.55
C PHE A 137 13.00 14.02 -0.56
N HIS A 138 13.81 15.03 -0.22
CA HIS A 138 15.26 14.94 -0.18
C HIS A 138 15.82 14.33 1.12
N LYS A 139 14.96 14.00 2.09
CA LYS A 139 15.30 13.44 3.40
C LYS A 139 14.36 12.29 3.73
N GLU A 140 14.79 11.42 4.65
CA GLU A 140 13.93 10.35 5.16
C GLU A 140 12.63 10.92 5.74
N LEU A 141 11.50 10.38 5.29
CA LEU A 141 10.16 10.80 5.63
C LEU A 141 9.33 9.58 5.97
N CYS A 142 8.64 9.58 7.11
CA CYS A 142 7.55 8.68 7.42
C CYS A 142 6.40 9.53 7.95
N TYR A 143 5.27 9.48 7.25
CA TYR A 143 4.09 10.29 7.53
C TYR A 143 2.85 9.42 7.51
N ILE A 144 2.13 9.39 8.62
CA ILE A 144 0.80 8.79 8.73
C ILE A 144 -0.13 9.88 9.25
N SER A 145 -1.27 10.04 8.58
CA SER A 145 -2.28 11.04 8.94
C SER A 145 -3.67 10.43 8.95
N CYS A 146 -4.44 10.75 10.00
CA CYS A 146 -5.82 10.31 10.19
C CYS A 146 -6.82 11.45 9.96
N TYR A 147 -7.95 11.12 9.34
CA TYR A 147 -9.06 12.05 9.07
C TYR A 147 -10.24 11.73 10.00
N ILE A 148 -10.08 11.97 11.30
CA ILE A 148 -11.17 11.83 12.28
C ILE A 148 -12.08 13.06 12.18
N SER A 149 -13.16 12.98 11.41
CA SER A 149 -14.36 13.86 11.45
C SER A 149 -14.19 15.40 11.47
N CYS A 150 -12.97 15.93 11.43
CA CYS A 150 -12.60 17.34 11.43
C CYS A 150 -11.14 17.42 10.98
N SER A 151 -10.97 17.61 9.67
CA SER A 151 -9.89 18.21 8.85
C SER A 151 -8.47 18.49 9.39
N ILE A 152 -7.98 17.88 10.46
CA ILE A 152 -6.62 18.12 10.96
C ILE A 152 -5.80 16.83 10.83
N PRO A 153 -4.81 16.79 9.92
CA PRO A 153 -3.88 15.67 9.87
C PRO A 153 -3.07 15.60 11.18
N VAL A 154 -3.22 14.50 11.92
CA VAL A 154 -2.41 14.23 13.11
C VAL A 154 -1.20 13.38 12.71
N LEU A 155 0.01 13.90 12.94
CA LEU A 155 1.25 13.13 12.77
C LEU A 155 1.34 12.06 13.87
N LEU A 156 1.28 10.79 13.49
CA LEU A 156 1.55 9.71 14.43
C LEU A 156 3.08 9.55 14.63
N PRO A 157 3.58 9.47 15.87
CA PRO A 157 4.98 9.17 16.12
C PRO A 157 5.32 7.77 15.59
N ARG A 158 6.56 7.58 15.12
CA ARG A 158 7.05 6.27 14.71
C ARG A 158 6.91 5.29 15.89
N PRO A 159 6.40 4.06 15.68
CA PRO A 159 6.57 2.99 16.66
C PRO A 159 8.06 2.77 16.95
N PRO A 160 8.43 2.42 18.19
CA PRO A 160 9.82 2.15 18.59
C PRO A 160 10.43 0.95 17.85
#